data_AF-A0A2E5KSX0-F1
#
_entry.id   AF-A0A2E5KSX0-F1
#
_cell.length_a   1.000
_cell.length_b   1.000
_cell.length_c   1.000
_cell.angle_alpha   90.00
_cell.angle_beta   90.00
_cell.angle_gamma   90.00
#
_symmetry.space_group_name_H-M   'P 1'
#
loop_
_entity.id
_entity.type
_entity.pdbx_description
1 polymer ?
#
loop_
_entity_poly.entity_id
_entity_poly.type
_entity_poly.pdbx_seq_one_letter_code
_entity_poly.pdbx_strand_id
1 'polypeptide(L)'
;MRAFFNVCRHRAHRLLEGAGNTRAIVCPYHAWSYHNDGRLRHAKFANEMPSFSPEEFCLPPVRLESLGGLLFVNLDPDAQPIQTLAPGFEEDLQSLVPQFDALMPMATFAFDSPESADWSANWKVVVDNYVECYHCHQAHPALADLMEMTSYEHEVQERWARQVSRSTRTDNKAYRFHANDDVQIAAYWYLWPTTSIWLVPGDANLFVLSMMPNGHERTAFSGHRYGLSQSVDAERSEYLNAILGPEDQSLCESVQQGLKSRSYNQGRFMVDAAKSGVAEHGVHQFHRLVMDALKV
;
A
#
# COMPACT_ATOMS: atom_id res chain seq x y z
N MET A 1 1.02 14.43 15.50
CA MET A 1 0.67 14.23 14.08
C MET A 1 -0.85 14.26 13.96
N ARG A 2 -1.42 14.79 12.88
CA ARG A 2 -2.88 14.88 12.68
C ARG A 2 -3.19 14.72 11.20
N ALA A 3 -4.38 14.22 10.88
CA ALA A 3 -4.90 14.15 9.52
C ALA A 3 -6.27 14.86 9.46
N PHE A 4 -6.56 15.48 8.32
CA PHE A 4 -7.79 16.21 8.06
C PHE A 4 -8.20 15.98 6.61
N PHE A 5 -9.51 16.10 6.33
CA PHE A 5 -9.95 16.26 4.95
C PHE A 5 -9.38 17.57 4.37
N ASN A 6 -8.79 17.50 3.18
CA ASN A 6 -8.16 18.62 2.51
C ASN A 6 -9.18 19.55 1.81
N VAL A 7 -10.18 20.01 2.56
CA VAL A 7 -11.35 20.73 2.04
C VAL A 7 -11.72 21.88 2.98
N CYS A 8 -11.74 23.09 2.45
CA CYS A 8 -12.12 24.28 3.20
C CYS A 8 -13.60 24.23 3.63
N ARG A 9 -13.88 24.56 4.89
CA ARG A 9 -15.24 24.56 5.44
C ARG A 9 -16.15 25.69 4.96
N HIS A 10 -15.58 26.69 4.27
CA HIS A 10 -16.38 27.76 3.69
C HIS A 10 -17.14 27.30 2.44
N ARG A 11 -16.41 27.01 1.35
CA ARG A 11 -16.98 26.65 0.04
C ARG A 11 -16.19 25.55 -0.66
N ALA A 12 -15.73 24.57 0.12
CA ALA A 12 -15.12 23.32 -0.34
C ALA A 12 -13.86 23.43 -1.21
N HIS A 13 -13.18 24.59 -1.24
CA HIS A 13 -11.91 24.71 -1.95
C HIS A 13 -10.83 23.83 -1.30
N ARG A 14 -10.02 23.15 -2.11
CA ARG A 14 -8.84 22.39 -1.65
C ARG A 14 -7.89 23.31 -0.87
N LEU A 15 -7.40 22.87 0.29
CA LEU A 15 -6.59 23.74 1.15
C LEU A 15 -5.11 23.73 0.79
N LEU A 16 -4.55 22.54 0.55
CA LEU A 16 -3.14 22.33 0.32
C LEU A 16 -2.90 21.45 -0.91
N GLU A 17 -1.74 21.63 -1.55
CA GLU A 17 -1.26 20.83 -2.67
C GLU A 17 0.20 20.42 -2.42
N GLY A 18 0.56 19.20 -2.82
CA GLY A 18 1.89 18.63 -2.60
C GLY A 18 2.22 18.34 -1.14
N ALA A 19 3.52 18.33 -0.83
CA ALA A 19 4.08 18.11 0.51
C ALA A 19 5.07 19.24 0.86
N GLY A 20 5.09 19.64 2.13
CA GLY A 20 5.98 20.71 2.60
C GLY A 20 5.63 21.24 3.99
N ASN A 21 6.16 22.41 4.33
CA ASN A 21 5.94 23.06 5.61
C ASN A 21 5.21 24.39 5.43
N THR A 22 4.19 24.65 6.24
CA THR A 22 3.52 25.96 6.31
C THR A 22 3.30 26.41 7.74
N ARG A 23 3.30 27.73 7.96
CA ARG A 23 3.01 28.33 9.27
C ARG A 23 1.52 28.33 9.61
N ALA A 24 0.67 28.29 8.60
CA ALA A 24 -0.78 28.21 8.74
C ALA A 24 -1.39 27.63 7.45
N ILE A 25 -2.53 26.96 7.59
CA ILE A 25 -3.29 26.47 6.43
C ILE A 25 -4.20 27.60 5.99
N VAL A 26 -3.98 28.16 4.79
CA VAL A 26 -4.76 29.29 4.28
C VAL A 26 -5.47 28.86 3.00
N CYS A 27 -6.80 28.92 3.01
CA CYS A 27 -7.63 28.62 1.84
C CYS A 27 -7.31 29.60 0.70
N PRO A 28 -6.88 29.11 -0.48
CA PRO A 28 -6.54 29.97 -1.61
C PRO A 28 -7.71 30.83 -2.11
N TYR A 29 -8.95 30.40 -1.88
CA TYR A 29 -10.12 31.07 -2.44
C TYR A 29 -10.48 32.38 -1.71
N HIS A 30 -10.63 32.32 -0.37
CA HIS A 30 -11.17 33.44 0.42
C HIS A 30 -10.34 33.73 1.67
N ALA A 31 -9.13 33.18 1.76
CA ALA A 31 -8.20 33.38 2.87
C ALA A 31 -8.75 33.01 4.26
N TRP A 32 -9.72 32.08 4.32
CA TRP A 32 -10.02 31.39 5.59
C TRP A 32 -8.78 30.65 6.02
N SER A 33 -8.34 30.86 7.26
CA SER A 33 -7.13 30.24 7.77
C SER A 33 -7.42 29.35 8.95
N TYR A 34 -6.67 28.26 9.05
CA TYR A 34 -6.78 27.26 10.10
C TYR A 34 -5.43 27.10 10.81
N HIS A 35 -5.50 26.81 12.10
CA HIS A 35 -4.36 26.32 12.85
C HIS A 35 -3.97 24.90 12.37
N ASN A 36 -2.75 24.46 12.69
CA ASN A 36 -2.28 23.11 12.35
C ASN A 36 -2.99 22.00 13.15
N ASP A 37 -3.85 22.36 14.11
CA ASP A 37 -4.76 21.45 14.81
C ASP A 37 -6.18 21.43 14.22
N GLY A 38 -6.41 22.14 13.11
CA GLY A 38 -7.67 22.16 12.39
C GLY A 38 -8.66 23.23 12.85
N ARG A 39 -8.40 23.94 13.95
CA ARG A 39 -9.29 25.02 14.43
C ARG A 39 -9.33 26.18 13.45
N LEU A 40 -10.52 26.72 13.17
CA LEU A 40 -10.65 27.93 12.36
C LEU A 40 -9.97 29.10 13.10
N ARG A 41 -8.97 29.70 12.46
CA ARG A 41 -8.18 30.81 13.00
C ARG A 41 -8.75 32.17 12.59
N HIS A 42 -9.14 32.30 11.32
CA HIS A 42 -9.65 33.55 10.78
C HIS A 42 -10.60 33.29 9.61
N ALA A 43 -11.69 34.05 9.59
CA ALA A 43 -12.58 34.22 8.46
C ALA A 43 -12.94 35.70 8.34
N LYS A 44 -12.89 36.24 7.11
CA LYS A 44 -13.23 37.64 6.84
C LYS A 44 -14.68 37.92 7.30
N PHE A 45 -14.89 39.07 7.96
CA PHE A 45 -16.18 39.50 8.53
C PHE A 45 -16.75 38.63 9.66
N ALA A 46 -16.05 37.61 10.15
CA ALA A 46 -16.56 36.72 11.21
C ALA A 46 -17.04 37.48 12.46
N ASN A 47 -16.27 38.48 12.92
CA ASN A 47 -16.60 39.28 14.10
C ASN A 47 -17.79 40.23 13.89
N GLU A 48 -18.20 40.48 12.63
CA GLU A 48 -19.34 41.33 12.28
C GLU A 48 -20.64 40.52 12.15
N MET A 49 -20.56 39.19 12.21
CA MET A 49 -21.69 38.28 12.08
C MET A 49 -22.03 37.70 13.46
N PRO A 50 -23.07 38.20 14.17
CA PRO A 50 -23.39 37.74 15.52
C PRO A 50 -23.72 36.24 15.63
N SER A 51 -24.14 35.61 14.53
CA SER A 51 -24.47 34.19 14.45
C SER A 51 -23.32 33.31 13.98
N PHE A 52 -22.10 33.85 13.80
CA PHE A 52 -20.97 33.06 13.33
C PHE A 52 -20.16 32.50 14.50
N SER A 53 -20.11 31.17 14.62
CA SER A 53 -19.26 30.46 15.58
C SER A 53 -18.10 29.78 14.83
N PRO A 54 -16.83 30.22 15.04
CA PRO A 54 -15.67 29.58 14.42
C PRO A 54 -15.55 28.07 14.70
N GLU A 55 -16.05 27.62 15.84
CA GLU A 55 -16.02 26.24 16.30
C GLU A 55 -16.78 25.30 15.37
N GLU A 56 -17.87 25.77 14.76
CA GLU A 56 -18.69 25.02 13.79
C GLU A 56 -17.95 24.73 12.47
N PHE A 57 -16.88 25.48 12.19
CA PHE A 57 -16.16 25.44 10.92
C PHE A 57 -14.70 24.96 11.06
N CYS A 58 -14.39 24.18 12.10
CA CYS A 58 -13.10 23.51 12.21
C CYS A 58 -12.94 22.42 11.13
N LEU A 59 -11.70 22.08 10.77
CA LEU A 59 -11.44 20.93 9.90
C LEU A 59 -11.82 19.63 10.64
N PRO A 60 -12.64 18.75 10.06
CA PRO A 60 -12.94 17.46 10.66
C PRO A 60 -11.67 16.63 10.72
N PRO A 61 -11.31 16.09 11.90
CA PRO A 61 -10.16 15.20 12.02
C PRO A 61 -10.45 13.87 11.31
N VAL A 62 -9.40 13.25 10.81
CA VAL A 62 -9.38 11.85 10.36
C VAL A 62 -8.54 11.07 11.37
N ARG A 63 -8.96 9.86 11.76
CA ARG A 63 -8.15 9.03 12.65
C ARG A 63 -6.81 8.77 11.98
N LEU A 64 -5.73 8.92 12.73
CA LEU A 64 -4.37 8.75 12.26
C LEU A 64 -3.62 7.93 13.31
N GLU A 65 -3.04 6.83 12.86
CA GLU A 65 -2.26 5.92 13.69
C GLU A 65 -0.91 5.66 13.04
N SER A 66 0.08 5.35 13.88
CA SER A 66 1.41 4.92 13.45
C SER A 66 1.58 3.46 13.84
N LEU A 67 2.03 2.63 12.90
CA LEU A 67 2.34 1.21 13.11
C LEU A 67 3.69 0.94 12.47
N GLY A 68 4.72 0.67 13.27
CA GLY A 68 6.08 0.49 12.75
C GLY A 68 6.61 1.70 11.96
N GLY A 69 6.31 2.92 12.39
CA GLY A 69 6.69 4.16 11.70
C GLY A 69 5.89 4.47 10.42
N LEU A 70 5.03 3.57 9.95
CA LEU A 70 4.12 3.78 8.84
C LEU A 70 2.84 4.46 9.31
N LEU A 71 2.31 5.38 8.50
CA LEU A 71 1.15 6.20 8.84
C LEU A 71 -0.11 5.66 8.18
N PHE A 72 -1.13 5.37 8.98
CA PHE A 72 -2.42 4.87 8.51
C PHE A 72 -3.53 5.82 8.90
N VAL A 73 -4.44 6.09 7.97
CA VAL A 73 -5.64 6.89 8.22
C VAL A 73 -6.88 6.01 8.22
N ASN A 74 -7.84 6.34 9.08
CA ASN A 74 -9.16 5.71 9.06
C ASN A 74 -10.25 6.80 9.03
N LEU A 75 -11.18 6.66 8.08
CA LEU A 75 -12.29 7.60 7.91
C LEU A 75 -13.42 7.35 8.91
N ASP A 76 -13.45 6.18 9.54
CA ASP A 76 -14.35 5.90 10.66
C ASP A 76 -13.75 6.46 11.96
N PRO A 77 -14.39 7.45 12.61
CA PRO A 77 -13.90 8.03 13.86
C PRO A 77 -13.92 7.04 15.02
N ASP A 78 -14.73 5.98 14.95
CA ASP A 78 -14.91 4.98 16.00
C ASP A 78 -14.12 3.68 15.72
N ALA A 79 -13.27 3.69 14.69
CA ALA A 79 -12.44 2.55 14.34
C ALA A 79 -11.56 2.09 15.52
N GLN A 80 -11.44 0.77 15.65
CA GLN A 80 -10.51 0.15 16.59
C GLN A 80 -9.06 0.46 16.19
N PRO A 81 -8.12 0.48 17.16
CA PRO A 81 -6.70 0.67 16.87
C PRO A 81 -6.17 -0.37 15.89
N ILE A 82 -5.23 0.02 15.02
CA ILE A 82 -4.72 -0.87 13.97
C ILE A 82 -4.02 -2.11 14.54
N GLN A 83 -3.33 -2.00 15.68
CA GLN A 83 -2.73 -3.15 16.38
C GLN A 83 -3.79 -4.16 16.87
N THR A 84 -5.01 -3.69 17.18
CA THR A 84 -6.13 -4.58 17.52
C THR A 84 -6.71 -5.25 16.29
N LEU A 85 -6.73 -4.55 15.15
CA LEU A 85 -7.24 -5.07 13.88
C LEU A 85 -6.28 -6.04 13.20
N ALA A 86 -4.97 -5.82 13.32
CA ALA A 86 -3.91 -6.61 12.69
C ALA A 86 -2.84 -7.00 13.73
N PRO A 87 -3.19 -7.86 14.71
CA PRO A 87 -2.26 -8.28 15.74
C PRO A 87 -1.06 -9.02 15.14
N GLY A 88 0.14 -8.81 15.69
CA GLY A 88 1.37 -9.48 15.26
C GLY A 88 2.03 -8.90 14.01
N PHE A 89 1.38 -7.95 13.31
CA PHE A 89 1.87 -7.45 12.04
C PHE A 89 3.17 -6.63 12.18
N GLU A 90 3.22 -5.73 13.16
CA GLU A 90 4.40 -4.93 13.42
C GLU A 90 5.57 -5.79 13.90
N GLU A 91 5.29 -6.76 14.78
CA GLU A 91 6.29 -7.70 15.28
C GLU A 91 6.87 -8.57 14.15
N ASP A 92 6.04 -9.02 13.20
CA ASP A 92 6.48 -9.82 12.05
C ASP A 92 7.34 -8.98 11.09
N LEU A 93 6.96 -7.73 10.80
CA LEU A 93 7.79 -6.79 10.03
C LEU A 93 9.15 -6.58 10.71
N GLN A 94 9.15 -6.26 12.01
CA GLN A 94 10.39 -6.06 12.78
C GLN A 94 11.29 -7.31 12.78
N SER A 95 10.70 -8.51 12.73
CA SER A 95 11.46 -9.76 12.74
C SER A 95 12.22 -10.05 11.44
N LEU A 96 11.72 -9.55 10.30
CA LEU A 96 12.29 -9.85 8.97
C LEU A 96 12.97 -8.66 8.31
N VAL A 97 12.63 -7.42 8.69
CA VAL A 97 13.20 -6.22 8.08
C VAL A 97 14.43 -5.77 8.89
N PRO A 98 15.64 -5.83 8.30
CA PRO A 98 16.86 -5.41 9.00
C PRO A 98 16.80 -3.94 9.39
N GLN A 99 17.16 -3.64 10.65
CA GLN A 99 17.23 -2.27 11.15
C GLN A 99 15.93 -1.47 10.93
N PHE A 100 14.78 -2.12 11.08
CA PHE A 100 13.45 -1.55 10.80
C PHE A 100 13.25 -0.14 11.39
N ASP A 101 13.61 0.05 12.67
CA ASP A 101 13.46 1.34 13.36
C ASP A 101 14.37 2.46 12.84
N ALA A 102 15.41 2.13 12.07
CA ALA A 102 16.35 3.07 11.46
C ALA A 102 15.97 3.46 10.02
N LEU A 103 14.96 2.82 9.43
CA LEU A 103 14.52 3.13 8.08
C LEU A 103 13.89 4.52 8.01
N MET A 104 14.27 5.26 6.97
CA MET A 104 13.74 6.60 6.70
C MET A 104 13.05 6.65 5.34
N PRO A 105 12.02 7.50 5.15
CA PRO A 105 11.39 7.67 3.84
C PRO A 105 12.39 8.27 2.84
N MET A 106 12.64 7.55 1.75
CA MET A 106 13.60 7.91 0.70
C MET A 106 12.94 8.49 -0.55
N ALA A 107 11.78 7.95 -0.94
CA ALA A 107 11.05 8.37 -2.13
C ALA A 107 9.54 8.20 -1.95
N THR A 108 8.76 8.97 -2.70
CA THR A 108 7.30 8.89 -2.75
C THR A 108 6.84 8.60 -4.16
N PHE A 109 5.89 7.68 -4.29
CA PHE A 109 5.15 7.37 -5.50
C PHE A 109 3.70 7.81 -5.25
N ALA A 110 3.12 8.68 -6.07
CA ALA A 110 1.83 9.32 -5.78
C ALA A 110 0.83 9.08 -6.91
N PHE A 111 -0.46 8.93 -6.58
CA PHE A 111 -1.58 8.59 -7.49
C PHE A 111 -1.71 9.39 -8.79
N ASP A 112 -1.07 10.56 -8.85
CA ASP A 112 -1.22 11.52 -9.95
C ASP A 112 0.09 11.65 -10.76
N SER A 113 1.14 10.86 -10.46
CA SER A 113 2.40 10.92 -11.18
C SER A 113 2.41 9.97 -12.38
N PRO A 114 3.16 10.25 -13.45
CA PRO A 114 3.38 9.27 -14.51
C PRO A 114 3.97 7.93 -14.01
N GLU A 115 4.58 7.92 -12.82
CA GLU A 115 5.09 6.71 -12.17
C GLU A 115 4.00 5.91 -11.43
N SER A 116 2.88 6.54 -11.02
CA SER A 116 1.70 5.80 -10.59
C SER A 116 0.91 5.33 -11.81
N ALA A 117 1.35 4.21 -12.39
CA ALA A 117 0.60 3.56 -13.46
C ALA A 117 -0.82 3.24 -12.97
N ASP A 118 -1.83 3.72 -13.69
CA ASP A 118 -3.22 3.34 -13.45
C ASP A 118 -3.51 2.05 -14.21
N TRP A 119 -3.69 0.97 -13.46
CA TRP A 119 -3.96 -0.34 -14.04
C TRP A 119 -5.43 -0.45 -14.39
N SER A 120 -5.73 -0.93 -15.59
CA SER A 120 -7.10 -1.17 -16.08
C SER A 120 -7.71 -2.45 -15.50
N ALA A 121 -7.64 -2.59 -14.17
CA ALA A 121 -8.18 -3.70 -13.41
C ALA A 121 -8.85 -3.20 -12.12
N ASN A 122 -9.87 -3.92 -11.65
CA ASN A 122 -10.45 -3.67 -10.34
C ASN A 122 -9.41 -3.93 -9.24
N TRP A 123 -9.41 -3.14 -8.18
CA TRP A 123 -8.43 -3.27 -7.08
C TRP A 123 -8.41 -4.67 -6.46
N LYS A 124 -9.53 -5.38 -6.44
CA LYS A 124 -9.59 -6.76 -5.95
C LYS A 124 -8.85 -7.75 -6.85
N VAL A 125 -8.83 -7.51 -8.18
CA VAL A 125 -8.05 -8.33 -9.11
C VAL A 125 -6.55 -8.12 -8.88
N VAL A 126 -6.14 -6.88 -8.61
CA VAL A 126 -4.74 -6.56 -8.29
C VAL A 126 -4.33 -7.22 -6.98
N VAL A 127 -5.18 -7.15 -5.95
CA VAL A 127 -4.90 -7.84 -4.68
C VAL A 127 -4.88 -9.35 -4.86
N ASP A 128 -5.83 -9.94 -5.62
CA ASP A 128 -5.85 -11.38 -5.92
C ASP A 128 -4.50 -11.84 -6.48
N ASN A 129 -3.96 -11.11 -7.46
CA ASN A 129 -2.65 -11.38 -8.05
C ASN A 129 -1.50 -11.24 -7.04
N TYR A 130 -1.59 -10.30 -6.09
CA TYR A 130 -0.54 -10.06 -5.11
C TYR A 130 -0.47 -11.11 -3.99
N VAL A 131 -1.62 -11.65 -3.55
CA VAL A 131 -1.73 -12.54 -2.38
C VAL A 131 -1.61 -14.03 -2.72
N GLU A 132 -0.92 -14.35 -3.81
CA GLU A 132 -0.50 -15.71 -4.16
C GLU A 132 0.76 -15.69 -5.03
N CYS A 133 1.36 -16.87 -5.20
CA CYS A 133 2.50 -17.06 -6.09
C CYS A 133 2.36 -18.34 -6.93
N TYR A 134 1.11 -18.72 -7.21
CA TYR A 134 0.71 -19.81 -8.10
C TYR A 134 1.09 -19.49 -9.56
N HIS A 135 0.94 -18.22 -9.97
CA HIS A 135 1.34 -17.78 -11.32
C HIS A 135 2.85 -17.54 -11.46
N CYS A 136 3.58 -17.29 -10.36
CA CYS A 136 4.97 -16.81 -10.37
C CYS A 136 5.91 -17.63 -11.24
N HIS A 137 5.87 -18.97 -11.15
CA HIS A 137 6.78 -19.82 -11.91
C HIS A 137 6.61 -19.66 -13.43
N GLN A 138 5.38 -19.41 -13.88
CA GLN A 138 5.05 -19.33 -15.30
C GLN A 138 5.14 -17.90 -15.83
N ALA A 139 4.69 -16.92 -15.05
CA ALA A 139 4.56 -15.53 -15.49
C ALA A 139 5.77 -14.66 -15.12
N HIS A 140 6.54 -15.02 -14.09
CA HIS A 140 7.73 -14.29 -13.64
C HIS A 140 8.98 -15.19 -13.60
N PRO A 141 9.48 -15.69 -14.75
CA PRO A 141 10.61 -16.62 -14.77
C PRO A 141 11.87 -16.07 -14.08
N ALA A 142 12.10 -14.76 -14.16
CA ALA A 142 13.23 -14.11 -13.48
C ALA A 142 13.05 -14.05 -11.96
N LEU A 143 11.84 -13.73 -11.48
CA LEU A 143 11.52 -13.72 -10.06
C LEU A 143 11.59 -15.13 -9.46
N ALA A 144 11.04 -16.12 -10.16
CA ALA A 144 11.08 -17.53 -9.76
C ALA A 144 12.49 -18.14 -9.79
N ASP A 145 13.40 -17.55 -10.57
CA ASP A 145 14.82 -17.90 -10.59
C ASP A 145 15.59 -17.22 -9.44
N LEU A 146 15.22 -15.99 -9.07
CA LEU A 146 15.75 -15.31 -7.89
C LEU A 146 15.31 -15.99 -6.57
N MET A 147 14.05 -16.37 -6.46
CA MET A 147 13.49 -17.04 -5.29
C MET A 147 13.71 -18.55 -5.35
N GLU A 148 14.17 -19.15 -4.26
CA GLU A 148 14.12 -20.61 -4.15
C GLU A 148 12.71 -21.03 -3.73
N MET A 149 11.87 -21.35 -4.71
CA MET A 149 10.44 -21.64 -4.52
C MET A 149 10.16 -22.79 -3.54
N THR A 150 11.11 -23.70 -3.33
CA THR A 150 11.04 -24.76 -2.30
C THR A 150 11.12 -24.24 -0.87
N SER A 151 11.67 -23.03 -0.69
CA SER A 151 11.73 -22.29 0.57
C SER A 151 10.61 -21.25 0.70
N TYR A 152 9.68 -21.21 -0.26
CA TYR A 152 8.60 -20.24 -0.29
C TYR A 152 7.49 -20.64 0.69
N GLU A 153 7.19 -19.75 1.63
CA GLU A 153 6.18 -19.92 2.68
C GLU A 153 5.10 -18.85 2.49
N HIS A 154 3.85 -19.20 2.78
CA HIS A 154 2.74 -18.26 2.75
C HIS A 154 1.88 -18.42 4.00
N GLU A 155 2.06 -17.48 4.93
CA GLU A 155 1.37 -17.43 6.20
C GLU A 155 0.22 -16.43 6.15
N VAL A 156 -0.93 -16.83 6.66
CA VAL A 156 -2.16 -16.06 6.62
C VAL A 156 -2.68 -15.86 8.04
N GLN A 157 -2.89 -14.60 8.42
CA GLN A 157 -3.42 -14.20 9.72
C GLN A 157 -4.85 -13.65 9.58
N GLU A 158 -5.39 -12.90 10.54
CA GLU A 158 -6.76 -12.41 10.44
C GLU A 158 -6.93 -11.31 9.39
N ARG A 159 -6.11 -10.25 9.45
CA ARG A 159 -6.18 -9.09 8.54
C ARG A 159 -4.93 -8.83 7.73
N TRP A 160 -3.96 -9.72 7.83
CA TRP A 160 -2.73 -9.62 7.06
C TRP A 160 -2.25 -11.00 6.64
N ALA A 161 -1.35 -11.04 5.68
CA ALA A 161 -0.67 -12.24 5.21
C ALA A 161 0.78 -11.91 4.88
N ARG A 162 1.67 -12.90 4.99
CA ARG A 162 3.07 -12.81 4.62
C ARG A 162 3.42 -13.95 3.67
N GLN A 163 4.09 -13.60 2.59
CA GLN A 163 4.79 -14.54 1.72
C GLN A 163 6.29 -14.31 1.86
N VAL A 164 7.09 -15.37 1.99
CA VAL A 164 8.55 -15.24 2.08
C VAL A 164 9.26 -16.36 1.33
N SER A 165 10.32 -16.02 0.61
CA SER A 165 11.36 -16.96 0.19
C SER A 165 12.52 -16.84 1.18
N ARG A 166 12.76 -17.89 1.97
CA ARG A 166 13.86 -17.91 2.97
C ARG A 166 15.23 -18.03 2.32
N SER A 167 15.28 -18.54 1.09
CA SER A 167 16.48 -18.69 0.29
C SER A 167 16.33 -17.97 -1.04
N THR A 168 17.38 -17.27 -1.46
CA THR A 168 17.46 -16.56 -2.75
C THR A 168 18.81 -16.81 -3.43
N ARG A 169 18.89 -16.58 -4.74
CA ARG A 169 20.10 -16.85 -5.54
C ARG A 169 20.76 -15.55 -5.95
N THR A 170 22.03 -15.35 -5.57
CA THR A 170 22.81 -14.18 -6.03
C THR A 170 23.14 -14.24 -7.53
N ASP A 171 23.30 -15.45 -8.06
CA ASP A 171 23.33 -15.72 -9.50
C ASP A 171 21.91 -16.03 -9.98
N ASN A 172 21.20 -15.00 -10.44
CA ASN A 172 19.82 -15.07 -10.89
C ASN A 172 19.59 -14.19 -12.13
N LYS A 173 18.42 -14.34 -12.74
CA LYS A 173 18.01 -13.60 -13.96
C LYS A 173 17.29 -12.26 -13.72
N ALA A 174 16.90 -11.94 -12.49
CA ALA A 174 16.17 -10.71 -12.17
C ALA A 174 17.11 -9.50 -12.06
N TYR A 175 18.00 -9.51 -11.07
CA TYR A 175 18.99 -8.47 -10.85
C TYR A 175 20.10 -8.96 -9.92
N ARG A 176 21.26 -8.32 -9.98
CA ARG A 176 22.41 -8.65 -9.13
C ARG A 176 22.28 -8.11 -7.71
N PHE A 177 22.65 -8.94 -6.75
CA PHE A 177 22.93 -8.55 -5.36
C PHE A 177 24.04 -9.45 -4.81
N HIS A 178 24.65 -9.08 -3.69
CA HIS A 178 25.79 -9.78 -3.09
C HIS A 178 25.42 -10.51 -1.80
N ALA A 179 26.18 -11.56 -1.48
CA ALA A 179 25.96 -12.39 -0.28
C ALA A 179 26.15 -11.63 1.06
N ASN A 180 26.77 -10.45 1.01
CA ASN A 180 27.00 -9.60 2.17
C ASN A 180 26.02 -8.42 2.24
N ASP A 181 25.07 -8.32 1.30
CA ASP A 181 24.06 -7.26 1.33
C ASP A 181 23.08 -7.51 2.48
N ASP A 182 22.47 -6.43 2.98
CA ASP A 182 21.64 -6.43 4.19
C ASP A 182 20.47 -7.42 4.12
N VAL A 183 19.90 -7.62 2.94
CA VAL A 183 18.73 -8.47 2.71
C VAL A 183 19.09 -9.62 1.79
N GLN A 184 18.85 -10.85 2.26
CA GLN A 184 19.05 -12.10 1.51
C GLN A 184 17.74 -12.90 1.30
N ILE A 185 16.61 -12.34 1.73
CA ILE A 185 15.27 -12.93 1.58
C ILE A 185 14.42 -12.09 0.63
N ALA A 186 13.37 -12.70 0.08
CA ALA A 186 12.28 -11.96 -0.55
C ALA A 186 11.04 -12.13 0.32
N ALA A 187 10.46 -11.04 0.81
CA ALA A 187 9.29 -11.05 1.68
C ALA A 187 8.25 -10.03 1.20
N TYR A 188 6.99 -10.44 1.25
CA TYR A 188 5.84 -9.69 0.75
C TYR A 188 4.73 -9.79 1.80
N TRP A 189 4.22 -8.66 2.23
CA TRP A 189 3.11 -8.58 3.17
C TRP A 189 1.93 -7.90 2.53
N TYR A 190 0.75 -8.45 2.79
CA TYR A 190 -0.50 -7.78 2.51
C TYR A 190 -1.18 -7.43 3.84
N LEU A 191 -1.51 -6.16 4.03
CA LEU A 191 -2.33 -5.68 5.13
C LEU A 191 -3.65 -5.15 4.55
N TRP A 192 -4.75 -5.76 5.00
CA TRP A 192 -6.08 -5.39 4.60
C TRP A 192 -6.36 -3.89 4.89
N PRO A 193 -6.99 -3.15 3.95
CA PRO A 193 -7.61 -3.63 2.71
C PRO A 193 -6.78 -3.45 1.43
N THR A 194 -5.70 -2.68 1.45
CA THR A 194 -5.08 -2.24 0.19
C THR A 194 -3.57 -2.08 0.29
N THR A 195 -2.95 -2.42 1.42
CA THR A 195 -1.53 -2.15 1.65
C THR A 195 -0.70 -3.38 1.32
N SER A 196 0.19 -3.25 0.35
CA SER A 196 1.27 -4.19 0.08
C SER A 196 2.58 -3.63 0.62
N ILE A 197 3.39 -4.48 1.22
CA ILE A 197 4.76 -4.15 1.66
C ILE A 197 5.68 -5.21 1.10
N TRP A 198 6.81 -4.82 0.53
CA TRP A 198 7.79 -5.78 0.01
C TRP A 198 9.21 -5.41 0.40
N LEU A 199 9.98 -6.46 0.66
CA LEU A 199 11.40 -6.47 0.97
C LEU A 199 12.04 -7.47 0.02
N VAL A 200 12.99 -7.03 -0.78
CA VAL A 200 13.65 -7.88 -1.80
C VAL A 200 15.17 -7.87 -1.58
N PRO A 201 15.90 -8.90 -2.02
CA PRO A 201 17.35 -9.00 -1.79
C PRO A 201 18.14 -7.77 -2.25
N GLY A 202 19.26 -7.50 -1.58
CA GLY A 202 20.14 -6.33 -1.79
C GLY A 202 20.11 -5.34 -0.61
N ASP A 203 20.37 -4.05 -0.87
CA ASP A 203 20.29 -2.99 0.16
C ASP A 203 18.93 -3.03 0.87
N ALA A 204 18.92 -2.82 2.19
CA ALA A 204 17.72 -2.77 3.03
C ALA A 204 16.75 -1.67 2.57
N ASN A 205 15.85 -2.03 1.67
CA ASN A 205 14.77 -1.20 1.18
C ASN A 205 13.43 -1.88 1.42
N LEU A 206 12.60 -1.22 2.22
CA LEU A 206 11.22 -1.59 2.42
C LEU A 206 10.38 -0.69 1.51
N PHE A 207 9.59 -1.25 0.62
CA PHE A 207 8.61 -0.44 -0.09
C PHE A 207 7.20 -0.77 0.34
N VAL A 208 6.42 0.29 0.52
CA VAL A 208 5.05 0.25 1.01
C VAL A 208 4.19 0.89 -0.07
N LEU A 209 3.23 0.16 -0.59
CA LEU A 209 2.36 0.55 -1.69
C LEU A 209 0.91 0.34 -1.29
N SER A 210 0.04 1.25 -1.70
CA SER A 210 -1.40 1.18 -1.54
C SER A 210 -2.05 0.99 -2.90
N MET A 211 -2.77 -0.12 -3.07
CA MET A 211 -3.56 -0.49 -4.25
C MET A 211 -4.95 0.15 -4.16
N MET A 212 -5.07 1.42 -4.55
CA MET A 212 -6.30 2.17 -4.32
C MET A 212 -7.28 2.08 -5.50
N PRO A 213 -8.58 1.86 -5.23
CA PRO A 213 -9.59 1.94 -6.28
C PRO A 213 -9.68 3.35 -6.87
N ASN A 214 -9.47 3.48 -8.18
CA ASN A 214 -9.67 4.71 -8.97
C ASN A 214 -10.82 4.56 -9.98
N GLY A 215 -11.79 3.71 -9.62
CA GLY A 215 -12.91 3.30 -10.45
C GLY A 215 -13.25 1.83 -10.22
N HIS A 216 -14.32 1.33 -10.84
CA HIS A 216 -14.72 -0.06 -10.69
C HIS A 216 -13.89 -1.04 -11.53
N GLU A 217 -13.09 -0.56 -12.49
CA GLU A 217 -12.11 -1.36 -13.27
C GLU A 217 -10.76 -0.64 -13.36
N ARG A 218 -10.45 0.21 -12.38
CA ARG A 218 -9.23 1.01 -12.36
C ARG A 218 -8.62 1.02 -10.99
N THR A 219 -7.31 0.84 -10.94
CA THR A 219 -6.54 0.83 -9.69
C THR A 219 -5.33 1.73 -9.86
N ALA A 220 -5.13 2.64 -8.92
CA ALA A 220 -3.96 3.50 -8.87
C ALA A 220 -3.11 3.13 -7.67
N PHE A 221 -1.81 3.35 -7.78
CA PHE A 221 -0.84 3.02 -6.74
C PHE A 221 -0.26 4.29 -6.13
N SER A 222 -0.05 4.28 -4.82
CA SER A 222 0.76 5.27 -4.13
C SER A 222 1.51 4.62 -3.00
N GLY A 223 2.71 5.10 -2.71
CA GLY A 223 3.57 4.46 -1.74
C GLY A 223 4.85 5.21 -1.47
N HIS A 224 5.70 4.57 -0.70
CA HIS A 224 7.00 5.08 -0.33
C HIS A 224 8.05 3.97 -0.37
N ARG A 225 9.28 4.34 -0.73
CA ARG A 225 10.46 3.54 -0.43
C ARG A 225 11.07 4.04 0.86
N TYR A 226 11.34 3.14 1.78
CA TYR A 226 12.10 3.38 3.00
C TYR A 226 13.44 2.67 2.90
N GLY A 227 14.51 3.31 3.37
CA GLY A 227 15.85 2.75 3.30
C GLY A 227 16.78 3.34 4.35
N LEU A 228 17.95 2.72 4.51
CA LEU A 228 19.03 3.21 5.38
C LEU A 228 19.87 4.31 4.72
N SER A 229 19.80 4.41 3.39
CA SER A 229 20.52 5.40 2.61
C SER A 229 19.71 5.81 1.38
N GLN A 230 20.06 6.96 0.81
CA GLN A 230 19.44 7.46 -0.43
C GLN A 230 19.89 6.69 -1.67
N SER A 231 20.84 5.74 -1.56
CA SER A 231 21.27 4.88 -2.67
C SER A 231 20.07 4.26 -3.36
N VAL A 232 20.14 4.20 -4.68
CA VAL A 232 19.17 3.50 -5.51
C VAL A 232 19.96 2.47 -6.29
N ASP A 233 19.61 1.20 -6.11
CA ASP A 233 20.09 0.15 -6.98
C ASP A 233 19.35 0.27 -8.31
N ALA A 234 20.06 0.71 -9.35
CA ALA A 234 19.50 0.95 -10.66
C ALA A 234 19.07 -0.34 -11.36
N GLU A 235 19.81 -1.45 -11.18
CA GLU A 235 19.49 -2.73 -11.83
C GLU A 235 18.22 -3.31 -11.22
N ARG A 236 18.12 -3.31 -9.89
CA ARG A 236 16.91 -3.73 -9.17
C ARG A 236 15.72 -2.83 -9.50
N SER A 237 15.91 -1.51 -9.54
CA SER A 237 14.83 -0.57 -9.86
C SER A 237 14.33 -0.73 -11.29
N GLU A 238 15.23 -0.96 -12.25
CA GLU A 238 14.88 -1.25 -13.63
C GLU A 238 14.08 -2.55 -13.72
N TYR A 239 14.55 -3.63 -13.08
CA TYR A 239 13.83 -4.90 -13.06
C TYR A 239 12.40 -4.76 -12.50
N LEU A 240 12.25 -4.12 -11.34
CA LEU A 240 10.95 -3.98 -10.70
C LEU A 240 9.97 -3.15 -11.54
N ASN A 241 10.44 -2.06 -12.15
CA ASN A 241 9.57 -1.11 -12.86
C ASN A 241 9.35 -1.44 -14.33
N ALA A 242 10.34 -2.01 -15.02
CA ALA A 242 10.30 -2.24 -16.46
C ALA A 242 10.00 -3.70 -16.84
N ILE A 243 10.10 -4.63 -15.88
CA ILE A 243 9.87 -6.07 -16.13
C ILE A 243 8.75 -6.59 -15.23
N LEU A 244 8.96 -6.65 -13.91
CA LEU A 244 8.02 -7.32 -13.00
C LEU A 244 6.65 -6.61 -12.95
N GLY A 245 6.64 -5.29 -12.73
CA GLY A 245 5.41 -4.50 -12.70
C GLY A 245 4.57 -4.62 -13.99
N PRO A 246 5.16 -4.46 -15.18
CA PRO A 246 4.45 -4.67 -16.45
C PRO A 246 3.95 -6.10 -16.68
N GLU A 247 4.65 -7.12 -16.21
CA GLU A 247 4.18 -8.52 -16.25
C GLU A 247 2.87 -8.65 -15.45
N ASP A 248 2.86 -8.20 -14.19
CA ASP A 248 1.67 -8.23 -13.32
C ASP A 248 0.52 -7.38 -13.88
N GLN A 249 0.83 -6.18 -14.40
CA GLN A 249 -0.16 -5.31 -15.01
C GLN A 249 -0.87 -6.02 -16.17
N SER A 250 -0.11 -6.65 -17.07
CA SER A 250 -0.67 -7.36 -18.21
C SER A 250 -1.57 -8.52 -17.78
N LEU A 251 -1.23 -9.24 -16.71
CA LEU A 251 -2.08 -10.31 -16.16
C LEU A 251 -3.39 -9.75 -15.62
N CYS A 252 -3.30 -8.73 -14.75
CA CYS A 252 -4.47 -8.13 -14.11
C CYS A 252 -5.45 -7.53 -15.12
N GLU A 253 -4.95 -6.81 -16.13
CA GLU A 253 -5.80 -6.20 -17.16
C GLU A 253 -6.45 -7.26 -18.07
N SER A 254 -5.73 -8.34 -18.37
CA SER A 254 -6.28 -9.49 -19.11
C SER A 254 -7.38 -10.19 -18.31
N VAL A 255 -7.17 -10.42 -17.01
CA VAL A 255 -8.20 -10.97 -16.11
C VAL A 255 -9.43 -10.05 -16.07
N GLN A 256 -9.25 -8.73 -15.92
CA GLN A 256 -10.38 -7.78 -15.92
C GLN A 256 -11.20 -7.85 -17.22
N GLN A 257 -10.55 -8.02 -18.37
CA GLN A 257 -11.25 -8.23 -19.64
C GLN A 257 -12.00 -9.56 -19.66
N GLY A 258 -11.35 -10.64 -19.19
CA GLY A 258 -11.94 -11.98 -19.12
C GLY A 258 -13.17 -12.06 -18.21
N LEU A 259 -13.19 -11.33 -17.09
CA LEU A 259 -14.32 -11.25 -16.15
C LEU A 259 -15.61 -10.72 -16.79
N LYS A 260 -15.53 -10.03 -17.94
CA LYS A 260 -16.69 -9.55 -18.70
C LYS A 260 -17.34 -10.64 -19.57
N SER A 261 -16.66 -11.78 -19.75
CA SER A 261 -17.20 -12.87 -20.54
C SER A 261 -18.46 -13.43 -19.90
N ARG A 262 -19.52 -13.56 -20.69
CA ARG A 262 -20.78 -14.21 -20.27
C ARG A 262 -20.61 -15.68 -19.89
N SER A 263 -19.50 -16.31 -20.28
CA SER A 263 -19.19 -17.71 -19.95
C SER A 263 -18.50 -17.87 -18.61
N TYR A 264 -18.01 -16.79 -18.01
CA TYR A 264 -17.31 -16.82 -16.74
C TYR A 264 -18.26 -16.42 -15.61
N ASN A 265 -18.24 -17.17 -14.51
CA ASN A 265 -19.05 -16.88 -13.32
C ASN A 265 -18.16 -16.77 -12.08
N GLN A 266 -17.40 -17.83 -11.78
CA GLN A 266 -16.44 -17.85 -10.68
C GLN A 266 -15.29 -18.81 -10.99
N GLY A 267 -14.10 -18.48 -10.48
CA GLY A 267 -12.92 -19.33 -10.52
C GLY A 267 -12.82 -20.21 -9.27
N ARG A 268 -11.96 -21.24 -9.32
CA ARG A 268 -11.65 -22.09 -8.18
C ARG A 268 -10.25 -21.76 -7.69
N PHE A 269 -10.14 -21.44 -6.40
CA PHE A 269 -8.82 -21.30 -5.77
C PHE A 269 -8.16 -22.68 -5.59
N MET A 270 -6.90 -22.75 -5.99
CA MET A 270 -6.03 -23.91 -6.00
C MET A 270 -5.26 -23.95 -4.68
N VAL A 271 -5.78 -24.72 -3.74
CA VAL A 271 -5.18 -24.91 -2.42
C VAL A 271 -4.88 -26.39 -2.21
N ASP A 272 -3.60 -26.73 -2.11
CA ASP A 272 -3.18 -28.09 -1.80
C ASP A 272 -3.37 -28.42 -0.30
N ALA A 273 -3.27 -29.72 0.03
CA ALA A 273 -3.52 -30.21 1.38
C ALA A 273 -2.52 -29.69 2.42
N ALA A 274 -1.30 -29.32 1.99
CA ALA A 274 -0.25 -28.80 2.87
C ALA A 274 -0.29 -27.26 2.99
N LYS A 275 -1.12 -26.58 2.19
CA LYS A 275 -1.09 -25.12 2.00
C LYS A 275 0.33 -24.65 1.69
N SER A 276 0.93 -25.25 0.65
CA SER A 276 2.28 -24.85 0.22
C SER A 276 2.35 -23.35 -0.08
N GLY A 277 3.55 -22.77 -0.05
CA GLY A 277 3.69 -21.32 -0.22
C GLY A 277 3.11 -20.77 -1.54
N VAL A 278 3.04 -21.59 -2.58
CA VAL A 278 2.49 -21.19 -3.90
C VAL A 278 0.98 -21.42 -4.02
N ALA A 279 0.31 -21.91 -2.97
CA ALA A 279 -1.13 -22.13 -2.97
C ALA A 279 -1.92 -20.80 -2.80
N GLU A 280 -3.15 -20.80 -3.28
CA GLU A 280 -4.01 -19.61 -3.33
C GLU A 280 -4.85 -19.39 -2.05
N HIS A 281 -4.38 -19.85 -0.87
CA HIS A 281 -5.13 -19.69 0.38
C HIS A 281 -5.16 -18.24 0.88
N GLY A 282 -4.19 -17.40 0.48
CA GLY A 282 -4.23 -15.95 0.70
C GLY A 282 -5.37 -15.27 -0.08
N VAL A 283 -5.58 -15.66 -1.33
CA VAL A 283 -6.72 -15.19 -2.15
C VAL A 283 -8.04 -15.54 -1.47
N HIS A 284 -8.17 -16.77 -0.97
CA HIS A 284 -9.36 -17.18 -0.23
C HIS A 284 -9.59 -16.35 1.06
N GLN A 285 -8.55 -16.05 1.83
CA GLN A 285 -8.65 -15.17 3.00
C GLN A 285 -9.08 -13.75 2.60
N PHE A 286 -8.45 -13.18 1.57
CA PHE A 286 -8.78 -11.86 1.07
C PHE A 286 -10.26 -11.75 0.70
N HIS A 287 -10.79 -12.70 -0.09
CA HIS A 287 -12.22 -12.68 -0.45
C HIS A 287 -13.15 -12.88 0.74
N ARG A 288 -12.74 -13.62 1.79
CA ARG A 288 -13.51 -13.68 3.05
C ARG A 288 -13.58 -12.31 3.72
N LEU A 289 -12.46 -11.58 3.78
CA LEU A 289 -12.44 -10.22 4.32
C LEU A 289 -13.29 -9.25 3.50
N VAL A 290 -13.25 -9.34 2.16
CA VAL A 290 -14.14 -8.57 1.27
C VAL A 290 -15.60 -8.88 1.58
N MET A 291 -15.98 -10.16 1.65
CA MET A 291 -17.36 -10.56 1.91
C MET A 291 -17.84 -10.11 3.29
N ASP A 292 -16.98 -10.20 4.31
CA ASP A 292 -17.32 -9.71 5.66
C ASP A 292 -17.49 -8.19 5.68
N ALA A 293 -16.65 -7.44 4.97
CA ALA A 293 -16.75 -5.99 4.85
C ALA A 293 -17.99 -5.52 4.05
N LEU A 294 -18.56 -6.38 3.20
CA LEU A 294 -19.77 -6.08 2.42
C LEU A 294 -21.09 -6.40 3.14
N LYS A 295 -21.05 -7.04 4.32
CA LYS A 295 -22.25 -7.39 5.11
C LYS A 295 -22.87 -6.20 5.87
N VAL A 296 -22.50 -4.96 5.53
CA VAL A 296 -22.96 -3.72 6.17
C VAL A 296 -24.49 -3.64 6.19
#